data_AF-A0A6H5K7D2-F1
#
_entry.id   AF-A0A6H5K7D2-F1
#
_cell.length_a   1.000
_cell.length_b   1.000
_cell.length_c   1.000
_cell.angle_alpha   90.00
_cell.angle_beta   90.00
_cell.angle_gamma   90.00
#
_symmetry.space_group_name_H-M   'P 1'
#
loop_
_entity.id
_entity.type
_entity.pdbx_description
1 polymer ?
#
loop_
_entity_poly.entity_id
_entity_poly.type
_entity_poly.pdbx_seq_one_letter_code
_entity_poly.pdbx_strand_id
1 'polypeptide(L)'
;MRGLYQHLKRSVGLSGRQAGGQRFVADENGVLLRNRDDILQRWARFFSTVLNTKSPTLNPDIIERLTHRPATRDTQRLGDVAELKEVARATKCFKNWKESGHDSLPAELLKIDDNDPFVLGHLHTILVKVWNGGDIPREWKDATIKVQYKKGDRSNCNNYGGISLLSHVGKVLIKIITNRLSAFCEANILPEEQCGFRPGRSTVDMLAAWGMLYADDADVVLRSAGGLARMMTIIVDVFGESGLTVSEKKTETLLIRAKDKPTTTSQPPPPPPLTIEAAGQKYAQTTESRYLGGLVNEHGDLTREIPFRLKIHLL
;
A
#
# COMPACT_ATOMS: atom_id res chain seq x y z
N MET A 1 -16.08 24.61 19.14
CA MET A 1 -15.75 23.16 19.09
C MET A 1 -14.27 22.87 18.85
N ARG A 2 -13.64 23.32 17.75
CA ARG A 2 -12.19 23.11 17.48
C ARG A 2 -11.26 23.62 18.61
N GLY A 3 -11.58 24.78 19.17
CA GLY A 3 -10.83 25.38 20.28
C GLY A 3 -10.91 24.56 21.57
N LEU A 4 -12.08 24.00 21.89
CA LEU A 4 -12.30 23.18 23.09
C LEU A 4 -11.52 21.86 23.01
N TYR A 5 -11.58 21.17 21.86
CA TYR A 5 -10.83 19.92 21.66
C TYR A 5 -9.32 20.15 21.71
N GLN A 6 -8.80 21.23 21.09
CA GLN A 6 -7.39 21.56 21.18
C GLN A 6 -6.96 22.02 22.58
N HIS A 7 -7.84 22.73 23.30
CA HIS A 7 -7.59 23.17 24.67
C HIS A 7 -7.52 21.97 25.63
N LEU A 8 -8.48 21.03 25.54
CA LEU A 8 -8.45 19.77 26.27
C LEU A 8 -7.16 18.99 25.97
N LYS A 9 -6.80 18.85 24.70
CA LYS A 9 -5.57 18.14 24.29
C LYS A 9 -4.29 18.77 24.88
N ARG A 10 -4.26 20.09 25.08
CA ARG A 10 -3.16 20.79 25.75
C ARG A 10 -3.21 20.67 27.27
N SER A 11 -4.39 20.77 27.88
CA SER A 11 -4.56 20.75 29.34
C SER A 11 -4.24 19.39 29.97
N VAL A 12 -4.47 18.29 29.24
CA VAL A 12 -4.06 16.94 29.69
C VAL A 12 -2.65 16.54 29.23
N GLY A 13 -1.83 17.48 28.75
CA GLY A 13 -0.43 17.20 28.34
C GLY A 13 -0.28 16.35 27.08
N LEU A 14 -1.36 16.19 26.30
CA LEU A 14 -1.44 15.32 25.11
C LEU A 14 -1.08 16.03 23.79
N SER A 15 -0.48 17.22 23.87
CA SER A 15 0.14 17.85 22.70
C SER A 15 1.41 17.08 22.37
N GLY A 16 1.32 16.14 21.42
CA GLY A 16 2.51 15.58 20.78
C GLY A 16 3.45 16.71 20.34
N ARG A 17 4.77 16.50 20.48
CA ARG A 17 5.79 17.48 20.09
C ARG A 17 5.44 18.08 18.73
N GLN A 18 5.11 19.37 18.70
CA GLN A 18 5.07 20.09 17.43
C GLN A 18 6.49 20.05 16.90
N ALA A 19 6.68 19.40 15.75
CA ALA A 19 7.94 19.44 15.03
C ALA A 19 8.18 20.91 14.62
N GLY A 20 8.89 21.64 15.47
CA GLY A 20 9.38 22.97 15.19
C GLY A 20 10.39 22.92 14.07
N GLY A 21 10.19 23.77 13.06
CA GLY A 21 11.11 23.97 11.96
C GLY A 21 10.34 24.49 10.75
N GLN A 22 10.65 25.71 10.32
CA GLN A 22 10.28 26.18 8.99
C GLN A 22 10.76 25.14 7.97
N ARG A 23 9.83 24.45 7.33
CA ARG A 23 10.12 23.43 6.32
C ARG A 23 10.24 24.14 4.97
N PHE A 24 11.46 24.51 4.61
CA PHE A 24 11.74 25.02 3.26
C PHE A 24 11.61 23.87 2.26
N VAL A 25 10.94 24.14 1.15
CA VAL A 25 10.71 23.18 0.06
C VAL A 25 11.12 23.86 -1.24
N ALA A 26 11.82 23.14 -2.10
CA ALA A 26 12.19 23.66 -3.42
C ALA A 26 10.97 23.64 -4.37
N ASP A 27 10.86 24.69 -5.19
CA ASP A 27 9.96 24.68 -6.33
C ASP A 27 10.46 23.73 -7.44
N GLU A 28 9.82 23.75 -8.60
CA GLU A 28 10.18 22.90 -9.74
C GLU A 28 11.53 23.25 -10.37
N ASN A 29 12.01 24.48 -10.17
CA ASN A 29 13.27 25.00 -10.68
C ASN A 29 14.41 24.90 -9.66
N GLY A 30 14.16 24.33 -8.48
CA GLY A 30 15.15 24.18 -7.42
C GLY A 30 15.27 25.39 -6.48
N VAL A 31 14.38 26.39 -6.58
CA VAL A 31 14.39 27.58 -5.72
C VAL A 31 13.67 27.30 -4.41
N LEU A 32 14.31 27.61 -3.28
CA LEU A 32 13.75 27.38 -1.95
C LEU A 32 12.60 28.34 -1.63
N LEU A 33 11.41 27.77 -1.46
CA LEU A 33 10.23 28.48 -1.00
C LEU A 33 10.28 28.70 0.51
N ARG A 34 10.01 29.94 0.92
CA ARG A 34 10.01 30.37 2.33
C ARG A 34 8.63 30.78 2.83
N ASN A 35 7.76 31.24 1.93
CA ASN A 35 6.40 31.64 2.25
C ASN A 35 5.52 30.40 2.48
N ARG A 36 4.69 30.43 3.53
CA ARG A 36 3.81 29.33 3.90
C ARG A 36 2.82 28.97 2.80
N ASP A 37 2.22 29.96 2.14
CA ASP A 37 1.20 29.74 1.12
C ASP A 37 1.83 29.15 -0.15
N ASP A 38 3.02 29.62 -0.54
CA ASP A 38 3.78 29.05 -1.64
C ASP A 38 4.16 27.58 -1.36
N ILE A 39 4.60 27.29 -0.13
CA ILE A 39 4.90 25.91 0.30
C ILE A 39 3.64 25.04 0.26
N LEU A 40 2.49 25.54 0.72
CA LEU A 40 1.22 24.79 0.67
C LEU A 40 0.76 24.54 -0.76
N GLN A 41 0.87 25.52 -1.65
CA GLN A 41 0.57 25.36 -3.07
C GLN A 41 1.53 24.36 -3.73
N ARG A 42 2.82 24.42 -3.39
CA ARG A 42 3.82 23.46 -3.88
C ARG A 42 3.47 22.02 -3.49
N TRP A 43 3.02 21.80 -2.26
CA TRP A 43 2.52 20.49 -1.81
C TRP A 43 1.23 20.08 -2.51
N ALA A 44 0.28 21.00 -2.68
CA ALA A 44 -0.97 20.72 -3.36
C ALA A 44 -0.74 20.28 -4.81
N ARG A 45 0.12 20.98 -5.55
CA ARG A 45 0.51 20.60 -6.93
C ARG A 45 1.20 19.24 -6.95
N PHE A 46 2.19 19.03 -6.07
CA PHE A 46 2.91 17.76 -5.98
C PHE A 46 1.96 16.57 -5.75
N PHE A 47 1.10 16.65 -4.73
CA PHE A 47 0.19 15.55 -4.42
C PHE A 47 -0.95 15.44 -5.42
N SER A 48 -1.35 16.51 -6.09
CA SER A 48 -2.30 16.41 -7.20
C SER A 48 -1.72 15.55 -8.33
N THR A 49 -0.45 15.74 -8.70
CA THR A 49 0.21 14.92 -9.71
C THR A 49 0.37 13.47 -9.27
N VAL A 50 0.71 13.25 -8.00
CA VAL A 50 0.99 11.90 -7.47
C VAL A 50 -0.29 11.10 -7.22
N LEU A 51 -1.36 11.74 -6.76
CA LEU A 51 -2.57 11.05 -6.29
C LEU A 51 -3.72 11.04 -7.31
N ASN A 52 -3.74 11.96 -8.27
CA ASN A 52 -4.79 12.04 -9.29
C ASN A 52 -4.33 11.45 -10.64
N THR A 53 -3.70 10.27 -10.60
CA THR A 53 -3.40 9.52 -11.82
C THR A 53 -4.69 8.99 -12.44
N LYS A 54 -4.79 9.04 -13.78
CA LYS A 54 -5.94 8.48 -14.48
C LYS A 54 -6.03 7.00 -14.18
N SER A 55 -7.22 6.51 -13.86
CA SER A 55 -7.44 5.07 -13.75
C SER A 55 -7.03 4.40 -15.06
N PRO A 56 -6.33 3.27 -14.98
CA PRO A 56 -5.95 2.52 -16.17
C PRO A 56 -7.21 2.13 -16.96
N THR A 57 -7.15 2.29 -18.28
CA THR A 57 -8.24 1.86 -19.16
C THR A 57 -8.12 0.36 -19.35
N LEU A 58 -9.09 -0.40 -18.83
CA LEU A 58 -9.16 -1.84 -19.03
C LEU A 58 -9.62 -2.14 -20.45
N ASN A 59 -8.95 -3.09 -21.12
CA ASN A 59 -9.48 -3.68 -22.34
C ASN A 59 -10.80 -4.43 -22.00
N PRO A 60 -11.94 -4.07 -22.61
CA PRO A 60 -13.23 -4.71 -22.32
C PRO A 60 -13.21 -6.22 -22.55
N ASP A 61 -12.42 -6.70 -23.51
CA ASP A 61 -12.30 -8.13 -23.83
C ASP A 61 -11.75 -8.96 -22.66
N ILE A 62 -10.98 -8.34 -21.74
CA ILE A 62 -10.51 -9.04 -20.53
C ILE A 62 -11.70 -9.49 -19.69
N ILE A 63 -12.71 -8.63 -19.53
CA ILE A 63 -13.86 -8.92 -18.66
C ILE A 63 -14.60 -10.16 -19.15
N GLU A 64 -14.70 -10.34 -20.47
CA GLU A 64 -15.31 -11.52 -21.09
C GLU A 64 -14.44 -12.79 -20.97
N ARG A 65 -13.11 -12.64 -20.91
CA ARG A 65 -12.16 -13.75 -20.71
C ARG A 65 -12.05 -14.19 -19.26
N LEU A 66 -12.39 -13.33 -18.29
CA LEU A 66 -12.39 -13.70 -16.87
C LEU A 66 -13.41 -14.80 -16.64
N THR A 67 -13.00 -15.87 -15.95
CA THR A 67 -13.89 -16.99 -15.63
C THR A 67 -15.12 -16.47 -14.88
N HIS A 68 -16.28 -16.49 -15.54
CA HIS A 68 -17.54 -16.16 -14.90
C HIS A 68 -17.80 -17.15 -13.77
N ARG A 69 -17.82 -16.63 -12.54
CA ARG A 69 -18.17 -17.42 -11.36
C ARG A 69 -19.67 -17.34 -11.13
N PRO A 70 -20.35 -18.47 -10.85
CA PRO A 70 -21.78 -18.45 -10.60
C PRO A 70 -22.08 -17.60 -9.36
N ALA A 71 -23.22 -16.90 -9.38
CA ALA A 71 -23.71 -16.20 -8.21
C ALA A 71 -24.01 -17.22 -7.10
N THR A 72 -23.23 -17.17 -6.02
CA THR A 72 -23.48 -17.92 -4.80
C THR A 72 -24.16 -17.04 -3.76
N ARG A 73 -24.72 -17.64 -2.71
CA ARG A 73 -25.22 -16.90 -1.54
C ARG A 73 -24.16 -15.96 -0.95
N ASP A 74 -22.89 -16.35 -0.96
CA ASP A 74 -21.80 -15.51 -0.47
C ASP A 74 -21.56 -14.29 -1.36
N THR A 75 -21.69 -14.43 -2.68
CA THR A 75 -21.61 -13.27 -3.60
C THR A 75 -22.79 -12.32 -3.44
N GLN A 76 -24.00 -12.83 -3.20
CA GLN A 76 -25.18 -11.99 -2.96
C GLN A 76 -25.02 -11.17 -1.67
N ARG A 77 -24.48 -11.80 -0.61
CA ARG A 77 -24.22 -11.14 0.67
C ARG A 77 -23.26 -9.95 0.58
N LEU A 78 -22.41 -9.89 -0.45
CA LEU A 78 -21.55 -8.72 -0.68
C LEU A 78 -22.37 -7.44 -0.91
N GLY A 79 -23.53 -7.55 -1.56
CA GLY A 79 -24.42 -6.44 -1.90
C GLY A 79 -25.46 -6.09 -0.83
N ASP A 80 -25.66 -6.96 0.17
CA ASP A 80 -26.65 -6.75 1.22
C ASP A 80 -26.36 -5.48 2.05
N VAL A 81 -27.40 -4.84 2.57
CA VAL A 81 -27.23 -3.72 3.50
C VAL A 81 -26.45 -4.17 4.74
N ALA A 82 -25.56 -3.32 5.26
CA ALA A 82 -24.78 -3.62 6.45
C ALA A 82 -25.66 -3.86 7.68
N GLU A 83 -25.38 -4.92 8.44
CA GLU A 83 -26.04 -5.15 9.72
C GLU A 83 -25.47 -4.23 10.82
N LEU A 84 -26.28 -3.88 11.83
CA LEU A 84 -25.84 -3.11 13.00
C LEU A 84 -24.61 -3.74 13.69
N LYS A 85 -24.56 -5.08 13.75
CA LYS A 85 -23.43 -5.85 14.30
C LYS A 85 -22.15 -5.70 13.47
N GLU A 86 -22.26 -5.57 12.14
CA GLU A 86 -21.11 -5.30 11.27
C GLU A 86 -20.57 -3.89 11.51
N VAL A 87 -21.46 -2.90 11.63
CA VAL A 87 -21.10 -1.53 11.99
C VAL A 87 -20.36 -1.52 13.34
N ALA A 88 -20.90 -2.18 14.35
CA ALA A 88 -20.28 -2.27 15.68
C ALA A 88 -18.89 -2.91 15.65
N ARG A 89 -18.71 -3.99 14.88
CA ARG A 89 -17.40 -4.63 14.71
C ARG A 89 -16.42 -3.70 14.01
N ALA A 90 -16.85 -3.04 12.94
CA ALA A 90 -16.02 -2.13 12.18
C ALA A 90 -15.55 -0.92 13.01
N THR A 91 -16.43 -0.29 13.80
CA THR A 91 -16.06 0.84 14.66
C THR A 91 -15.04 0.44 15.71
N LYS A 92 -15.22 -0.72 16.36
CA LYS A 92 -14.30 -1.25 17.39
C LYS A 92 -12.88 -1.48 16.87
N CYS A 93 -12.71 -1.83 15.60
CA CYS A 93 -11.39 -2.07 15.00
C CYS A 93 -10.51 -0.82 14.87
N PHE A 94 -11.08 0.39 14.94
CA PHE A 94 -10.27 1.61 14.80
C PHE A 94 -9.36 1.83 16.01
N LYS A 95 -8.15 2.33 15.78
CA LYS A 95 -7.26 2.70 16.88
C LYS A 95 -7.72 4.02 17.48
N ASN A 96 -7.74 4.11 18.79
CA ASN A 96 -7.98 5.37 19.49
C ASN A 96 -6.80 6.32 19.26
N TRP A 97 -7.05 7.61 19.50
CA TRP A 97 -6.11 8.71 19.46
C TRP A 97 -5.53 8.99 18.07
N LYS A 98 -6.22 8.53 17.02
CA LYS A 98 -5.90 8.83 15.63
C LYS A 98 -6.50 10.17 15.21
N GLU A 99 -5.77 10.86 14.34
CA GLU A 99 -6.20 12.16 13.82
C GLU A 99 -7.46 11.99 12.95
N SER A 100 -8.44 12.83 13.21
CA SER A 100 -9.69 12.89 12.47
C SER A 100 -9.50 13.39 11.04
N GLY A 101 -10.43 13.02 10.16
CA GLY A 101 -10.53 13.62 8.84
C GLY A 101 -11.05 15.06 8.91
N HIS A 102 -11.49 15.57 7.75
CA HIS A 102 -12.01 16.93 7.64
C HIS A 102 -13.21 17.19 8.57
N ASP A 103 -14.04 16.17 8.80
CA ASP A 103 -15.21 16.18 9.70
C ASP A 103 -14.86 16.43 11.18
N SER A 104 -13.58 16.33 11.56
CA SER A 104 -13.11 16.48 12.94
C SER A 104 -13.75 15.49 13.93
N LEU A 105 -14.33 14.37 13.45
CA LEU A 105 -14.92 13.34 14.29
C LEU A 105 -13.85 12.32 14.69
N PRO A 106 -13.55 12.15 16.00
CA PRO A 106 -12.60 11.15 16.46
C PRO A 106 -13.24 9.75 16.46
N ALA A 107 -12.41 8.71 16.36
CA ALA A 107 -12.90 7.33 16.32
C ALA A 107 -13.62 6.91 17.62
N GLU A 108 -13.22 7.51 18.74
CA GLU A 108 -13.77 7.30 20.08
C GLU A 108 -15.24 7.68 20.16
N LEU A 109 -15.65 8.72 19.43
CA LEU A 109 -17.05 9.14 19.38
C LEU A 109 -17.94 8.02 18.82
N LEU A 110 -17.41 7.22 17.90
CA LEU A 110 -18.11 6.08 17.29
C LEU A 110 -18.17 4.85 18.21
N LYS A 111 -17.58 4.93 19.40
CA LYS A 111 -17.42 3.83 20.36
C LYS A 111 -17.98 4.14 21.76
N ILE A 112 -18.65 5.28 21.94
CA ILE A 112 -19.15 5.71 23.26
C ILE A 112 -20.23 4.76 23.80
N ASP A 113 -20.91 4.05 22.90
CA ASP A 113 -22.07 3.21 23.23
C ASP A 113 -21.65 1.85 23.80
N ASP A 114 -21.25 1.82 25.08
CA ASP A 114 -21.14 0.56 25.82
C ASP A 114 -22.50 0.12 26.42
N ASN A 115 -23.44 1.05 26.67
CA ASN A 115 -24.73 0.76 27.35
C ASN A 115 -26.00 1.30 26.65
N ASP A 116 -25.91 2.18 25.66
CA ASP A 116 -27.06 2.71 24.88
C ASP A 116 -26.63 2.89 23.42
N PRO A 117 -27.24 2.17 22.43
CA PRO A 117 -26.79 2.17 21.04
C PRO A 117 -27.21 3.43 20.25
N PHE A 118 -27.36 4.58 20.90
CA PHE A 118 -27.83 5.80 20.24
C PHE A 118 -26.93 6.23 19.08
N VAL A 119 -25.62 6.37 19.31
CA VAL A 119 -24.65 6.79 18.28
C VAL A 119 -24.51 5.72 17.20
N LEU A 120 -24.41 4.46 17.61
CA LEU A 120 -24.27 3.32 16.70
C LEU A 120 -25.50 3.15 15.80
N GLY A 121 -26.71 3.34 16.35
CA GLY A 121 -27.97 3.27 15.62
C GLY A 121 -28.13 4.40 14.61
N HIS A 122 -27.75 5.63 14.98
CA HIS A 122 -27.71 6.76 14.06
C HIS A 122 -26.68 6.54 12.95
N LEU A 123 -25.48 6.07 13.30
CA LEU A 123 -24.44 5.72 12.34
C LEU A 123 -24.92 4.66 11.34
N HIS A 124 -25.54 3.58 11.83
CA HIS A 124 -26.11 2.53 10.99
C HIS A 124 -27.18 3.07 10.06
N THR A 125 -28.08 3.93 10.56
CA THR A 125 -29.12 4.58 9.74
C THR A 125 -28.52 5.43 8.62
N ILE A 126 -27.46 6.19 8.90
CA ILE A 126 -26.76 6.99 7.90
C ILE A 126 -26.10 6.07 6.86
N LEU A 127 -25.43 5.01 7.29
CA LEU A 127 -24.78 4.05 6.40
C LEU A 127 -25.78 3.34 5.49
N VAL A 128 -26.95 2.94 6.00
CA VAL A 128 -28.03 2.33 5.22
C VAL A 128 -28.55 3.30 4.16
N LYS A 129 -28.75 4.58 4.52
CA LYS A 129 -29.18 5.61 3.56
C LYS A 129 -28.15 5.80 2.44
N VAL A 130 -26.86 5.87 2.78
CA VAL A 130 -25.78 5.98 1.79
C VAL A 130 -25.70 4.73 0.92
N TRP A 131 -25.84 3.53 1.51
CA TRP A 131 -25.80 2.26 0.80
C TRP A 131 -26.93 2.15 -0.24
N ASN A 132 -28.16 2.45 0.18
CA ASN A 132 -29.34 2.34 -0.68
C ASN A 132 -29.43 3.48 -1.70
N GLY A 133 -28.96 4.68 -1.33
CA GLY A 133 -28.98 5.85 -2.20
C GLY A 133 -27.85 5.87 -3.24
N GLY A 134 -26.75 5.15 -3.00
CA GLY A 134 -25.57 5.17 -3.87
C GLY A 134 -24.72 6.45 -3.76
N ASP A 135 -25.19 7.45 -3.03
CA ASP A 135 -24.53 8.75 -2.90
C ASP A 135 -23.64 8.82 -1.64
N ILE A 136 -22.32 8.75 -1.84
CA ILE A 136 -21.35 8.92 -0.77
C ILE A 136 -21.14 10.42 -0.49
N PRO A 137 -21.32 10.89 0.77
CA PRO A 137 -21.08 12.26 1.17
C PRO A 137 -19.69 12.76 0.78
N ARG A 138 -19.59 14.03 0.38
CA ARG A 138 -18.32 14.63 -0.04
C ARG A 138 -17.29 14.61 1.09
N GLU A 139 -17.74 14.83 2.32
CA GLU A 139 -16.93 14.80 3.53
C GLU A 139 -16.26 13.45 3.79
N TRP A 140 -16.80 12.36 3.22
CA TRP A 140 -16.22 11.03 3.31
C TRP A 140 -15.24 10.74 2.18
N LYS A 141 -15.39 11.42 1.04
CA LYS A 141 -14.52 11.32 -0.15
C LYS A 141 -13.29 12.20 -0.03
N ASP A 142 -13.45 13.41 0.51
CA ASP A 142 -12.38 14.39 0.63
C ASP A 142 -11.38 13.97 1.72
N ALA A 143 -10.10 13.89 1.36
CA ALA A 143 -9.02 13.57 2.28
C ALA A 143 -8.18 14.80 2.61
N THR A 144 -7.82 14.96 3.89
CA THR A 144 -6.79 15.94 4.29
C THR A 144 -5.42 15.29 4.20
N ILE A 145 -4.55 15.79 3.32
CA ILE A 145 -3.19 15.26 3.18
C ILE A 145 -2.26 15.83 4.26
N LYS A 146 -1.68 14.95 5.07
CA LYS A 146 -0.59 15.29 6.00
C LYS A 146 0.75 14.89 5.39
N VAL A 147 1.64 15.86 5.31
CA VAL A 147 2.97 15.66 4.74
C VAL A 147 3.92 15.10 5.81
N GLN A 148 4.41 13.89 5.59
CA GLN A 148 5.36 13.18 6.44
C GLN A 148 6.70 13.02 5.71
N TYR A 149 7.78 13.41 6.38
CA TYR A 149 9.13 13.21 5.84
C TYR A 149 9.52 11.74 5.89
N LYS A 150 10.09 11.21 4.80
CA LYS A 150 10.61 9.84 4.69
C LYS A 150 12.12 9.79 4.93
N LYS A 151 12.92 10.24 3.95
CA LYS A 151 14.41 10.18 3.95
C LYS A 151 15.00 11.10 2.88
N GLY A 152 16.29 11.45 2.95
CA GLY A 152 17.00 12.22 1.92
C GLY A 152 17.06 13.73 2.18
N ASP A 153 17.07 14.54 1.12
CA ASP A 153 17.03 16.00 1.22
C ASP A 153 15.61 16.48 1.57
N ARG A 154 15.49 17.33 2.60
CA ARG A 154 14.24 17.93 3.06
C ARG A 154 13.69 19.01 2.13
N SER A 155 14.51 19.56 1.23
CA SER A 155 14.02 20.50 0.23
C SER A 155 13.20 19.82 -0.87
N ASN A 156 13.44 18.53 -1.12
CA ASN A 156 12.85 17.79 -2.23
C ASN A 156 11.51 17.13 -1.85
N CYS A 157 10.43 17.45 -2.56
CA CYS A 157 9.10 16.88 -2.31
C CYS A 157 9.04 15.34 -2.40
N ASN A 158 9.85 14.71 -3.25
CA ASN A 158 9.86 13.25 -3.43
C ASN A 158 10.29 12.49 -2.16
N ASN A 159 10.97 13.18 -1.26
CA ASN A 159 11.43 12.64 0.02
C ASN A 159 10.36 12.69 1.12
N TYR A 160 9.12 13.04 0.75
CA TYR A 160 7.97 13.08 1.63
C TYR A 160 6.85 12.14 1.14
N GLY A 161 6.09 11.59 2.07
CA GLY A 161 4.84 10.88 1.82
C GLY A 161 3.64 11.71 2.25
N GLY A 162 2.55 11.57 1.50
CA GLY A 162 1.24 12.09 1.90
C GLY A 162 0.48 11.02 2.67
N ILE A 163 0.06 11.32 3.89
CA ILE A 163 -0.91 10.51 4.64
C ILE A 163 -2.28 11.13 4.41
N SER A 164 -3.18 10.38 3.76
CA SER A 164 -4.57 10.79 3.54
C SER A 164 -5.41 10.56 4.80
N LEU A 165 -5.83 11.66 5.44
CA LEU A 165 -6.77 11.61 6.55
C LEU A 165 -8.22 11.70 6.03
N LEU A 166 -8.86 10.53 5.92
CA LEU A 166 -10.28 10.38 5.61
C LEU A 166 -11.15 10.39 6.87
N SER A 167 -12.43 10.73 6.70
CA SER A 167 -13.48 10.62 7.74
C SER A 167 -13.49 9.23 8.39
N HIS A 168 -13.60 9.18 9.71
CA HIS A 168 -13.75 7.91 10.42
C HIS A 168 -15.07 7.22 10.07
N VAL A 169 -16.13 7.99 9.84
CA VAL A 169 -17.45 7.49 9.43
C VAL A 169 -17.37 6.83 8.05
N GLY A 170 -16.77 7.52 7.07
CA GLY A 170 -16.52 6.94 5.74
C GLY A 170 -15.64 5.68 5.79
N LYS A 171 -14.63 5.66 6.68
CA LYS A 171 -13.83 4.45 6.92
C LYS A 171 -14.64 3.29 7.49
N VAL A 172 -15.72 3.51 8.24
CA VAL A 172 -16.59 2.42 8.74
C VAL A 172 -17.20 1.69 7.55
N LEU A 173 -17.78 2.43 6.60
CA LEU A 173 -18.36 1.87 5.39
C LEU A 173 -17.33 1.04 4.61
N ILE A 174 -16.18 1.65 4.32
CA ILE A 174 -15.08 0.97 3.61
C ILE A 174 -14.64 -0.28 4.37
N LYS A 175 -14.51 -0.21 5.71
CA LYS A 175 -14.10 -1.35 6.52
C LYS A 175 -15.09 -2.51 6.46
N ILE A 176 -16.39 -2.24 6.42
CA ILE A 176 -17.43 -3.28 6.24
C ILE A 176 -17.26 -3.94 4.87
N ILE A 177 -17.15 -3.14 3.80
CA ILE A 177 -16.94 -3.63 2.43
C ILE A 177 -15.66 -4.46 2.36
N THR A 178 -14.54 -3.95 2.88
CA THR A 178 -13.26 -4.65 2.91
C THR A 178 -13.33 -5.96 3.68
N ASN A 179 -14.01 -6.02 4.82
CA ASN A 179 -14.13 -7.25 5.58
C ASN A 179 -14.91 -8.33 4.80
N ARG A 180 -16.00 -7.94 4.12
CA ARG A 180 -16.80 -8.86 3.29
C ARG A 180 -16.03 -9.34 2.08
N LEU A 181 -15.41 -8.42 1.33
CA LEU A 181 -14.58 -8.74 0.17
C LEU A 181 -13.37 -9.58 0.55
N SER A 182 -12.68 -9.25 1.65
CA SER A 182 -11.52 -10.02 2.11
C SER A 182 -11.92 -11.45 2.44
N ALA A 183 -13.00 -11.68 3.20
CA ALA A 183 -13.46 -13.03 3.50
C ALA A 183 -13.81 -13.83 2.22
N PHE A 184 -14.46 -13.18 1.25
CA PHE A 184 -14.78 -13.80 -0.03
C PHE A 184 -13.53 -14.12 -0.86
N CYS A 185 -12.59 -13.17 -0.96
CA CYS A 185 -11.35 -13.33 -1.71
C CYS A 185 -10.45 -14.41 -1.12
N GLU A 186 -10.32 -14.48 0.22
CA GLU A 186 -9.55 -15.52 0.90
C GLU A 186 -10.08 -16.93 0.62
N ALA A 187 -11.40 -17.11 0.62
CA ALA A 187 -12.01 -18.42 0.44
C ALA A 187 -12.04 -18.86 -1.04
N ASN A 188 -12.03 -17.92 -1.98
CA ASN A 188 -12.39 -18.23 -3.37
C ASN A 188 -11.37 -17.75 -4.42
N ILE A 189 -10.66 -16.64 -4.20
CA ILE A 189 -9.91 -15.94 -5.26
C ILE A 189 -8.40 -16.01 -5.06
N LEU A 190 -7.92 -15.76 -3.84
CA LEU A 190 -6.49 -15.54 -3.61
C LEU A 190 -5.73 -16.87 -3.61
N PRO A 191 -4.69 -17.00 -4.44
CA PRO A 191 -3.81 -18.16 -4.41
C PRO A 191 -2.92 -18.16 -3.17
N GLU A 192 -2.29 -19.29 -2.85
CA GLU A 192 -1.45 -19.45 -1.64
C GLU A 192 -0.21 -18.54 -1.68
N GLU A 193 0.29 -18.25 -2.89
CA GLU A 193 1.48 -17.46 -3.16
C GLU A 193 1.29 -15.95 -2.91
N GLN A 194 0.05 -15.47 -2.89
CA GLN A 194 -0.25 -14.06 -2.60
C GLN A 194 -0.24 -13.86 -1.08
N CYS A 195 0.74 -13.11 -0.56
CA CYS A 195 0.86 -12.88 0.90
C CYS A 195 0.52 -11.43 1.32
N GLY A 196 0.56 -10.49 0.38
CA GLY A 196 0.31 -9.07 0.64
C GLY A 196 -1.06 -8.79 1.25
N PHE A 197 -1.08 -8.08 2.38
CA PHE A 197 -2.30 -7.60 3.05
C PHE A 197 -3.32 -8.66 3.47
N ARG A 198 -2.91 -9.91 3.65
CA ARG A 198 -3.79 -11.01 4.11
C ARG A 198 -3.72 -11.23 5.63
N PRO A 199 -4.85 -11.51 6.30
CA PRO A 199 -4.84 -11.87 7.72
C PRO A 199 -4.00 -13.12 7.99
N GLY A 200 -3.14 -13.06 9.01
CA GLY A 200 -2.31 -14.21 9.41
C GLY A 200 -1.13 -14.52 8.48
N ARG A 201 -0.89 -13.69 7.45
CA ARG A 201 0.30 -13.76 6.60
C ARG A 201 1.20 -12.56 6.87
N SER A 202 2.49 -12.81 6.89
CA SER A 202 3.54 -11.81 7.05
C SER A 202 4.49 -11.84 5.87
N THR A 203 5.39 -10.87 5.80
CA THR A 203 6.48 -10.85 4.81
C THR A 203 7.43 -12.03 4.98
N VAL A 204 7.43 -12.69 6.14
CA VAL A 204 8.32 -13.82 6.48
C VAL A 204 7.78 -15.15 5.91
N ASP A 205 6.46 -15.31 5.85
CA ASP A 205 5.81 -16.56 5.37
C ASP A 205 6.03 -16.82 3.88
N MET A 206 6.58 -15.84 3.16
CA MET A 206 6.74 -15.82 1.71
C MET A 206 8.02 -16.51 1.22
N LEU A 207 8.97 -16.84 2.10
CA LEU A 207 10.28 -17.41 1.70
C LEU A 207 10.22 -18.82 1.07
N ALA A 208 9.03 -19.44 1.01
CA ALA A 208 8.86 -20.85 0.64
C ALA A 208 8.22 -21.11 -0.75
N ALA A 209 7.79 -20.08 -1.49
CA ALA A 209 7.03 -20.25 -2.74
C ALA A 209 7.82 -19.85 -4.01
N TRP A 210 7.50 -20.50 -5.14
CA TRP A 210 8.16 -20.35 -6.44
C TRP A 210 7.82 -19.04 -7.19
N GLY A 211 6.84 -18.28 -6.70
CA GLY A 211 6.54 -16.92 -7.08
C GLY A 211 6.19 -16.15 -5.82
N MET A 212 6.85 -15.02 -5.59
CA MET A 212 6.62 -14.22 -4.39
C MET A 212 5.83 -12.99 -4.77
N LEU A 213 4.60 -12.86 -4.28
CA LEU A 213 3.75 -11.72 -4.58
C LEU A 213 3.34 -10.98 -3.29
N TYR A 214 3.70 -9.70 -3.21
CA TYR A 214 3.32 -8.82 -2.11
C TYR A 214 2.88 -7.46 -2.63
N ALA A 215 1.55 -7.26 -2.66
CA ALA A 215 0.98 -6.03 -3.21
C ALA A 215 1.39 -5.81 -4.68
N ASP A 216 2.16 -4.75 -4.95
CA ASP A 216 2.75 -4.43 -6.26
C ASP A 216 4.16 -5.00 -6.46
N ASP A 217 4.82 -5.46 -5.41
CA ASP A 217 6.15 -6.07 -5.48
C ASP A 217 6.03 -7.57 -5.78
N ALA A 218 6.80 -8.05 -6.76
CA ALA A 218 6.77 -9.43 -7.22
C ALA A 218 8.16 -9.94 -7.61
N ASP A 219 8.52 -11.14 -7.13
CA ASP A 219 9.69 -11.88 -7.61
C ASP A 219 9.26 -13.15 -8.36
N VAL A 220 9.86 -13.36 -9.54
CA VAL A 220 9.62 -14.53 -10.39
C VAL A 220 10.92 -15.31 -10.56
N VAL A 221 10.90 -16.58 -10.16
CA VAL A 221 12.08 -17.45 -10.20
C VAL A 221 11.96 -18.47 -11.32
N LEU A 222 12.93 -18.48 -12.24
CA LEU A 222 12.95 -19.37 -13.40
C LEU A 222 14.32 -20.01 -13.59
N ARG A 223 14.35 -21.23 -14.15
CA ARG A 223 15.57 -22.03 -14.34
C ARG A 223 16.41 -21.62 -15.57
N SER A 224 15.90 -20.71 -16.41
CA SER A 224 16.62 -20.26 -17.61
C SER A 224 16.29 -18.82 -17.96
N ALA A 225 17.28 -18.12 -18.51
CA ALA A 225 17.15 -16.75 -18.99
C ALA A 225 16.06 -16.61 -20.07
N GLY A 226 16.04 -17.52 -21.05
CA GLY A 226 15.01 -17.52 -22.10
C GLY A 226 13.61 -17.78 -21.56
N GLY A 227 13.49 -18.58 -20.50
CA GLY A 227 12.22 -18.76 -19.78
C GLY A 227 11.76 -17.48 -19.08
N LEU A 228 12.69 -16.79 -18.40
CA LEU A 228 12.45 -15.50 -17.75
C LEU A 228 12.02 -14.43 -18.75
N ALA A 229 12.71 -14.31 -19.89
CA ALA A 229 12.34 -13.36 -20.94
C ALA A 229 10.91 -13.61 -21.47
N ARG A 230 10.54 -14.86 -21.75
CA ARG A 230 9.19 -15.19 -22.21
C ARG A 230 8.13 -14.88 -21.14
N MET A 231 8.39 -15.22 -19.89
CA MET A 231 7.47 -14.93 -18.80
C MET A 231 7.28 -13.42 -18.62
N MET A 232 8.37 -12.65 -18.67
CA MET A 232 8.30 -11.19 -18.58
C MET A 232 7.52 -10.56 -19.74
N THR A 233 7.66 -11.08 -20.96
CA THR A 233 6.83 -10.62 -22.09
C THR A 233 5.35 -10.85 -21.80
N ILE A 234 4.98 -12.06 -21.34
CA ILE A 234 3.59 -12.39 -20.99
C ILE A 234 3.06 -11.47 -19.88
N ILE A 235 3.86 -11.23 -18.84
CA ILE A 235 3.48 -10.33 -17.74
C ILE A 235 3.24 -8.92 -18.25
N VAL A 236 4.15 -8.37 -19.06
CA VAL A 236 4.04 -7.01 -19.62
C VAL A 236 2.79 -6.90 -20.50
N ASP A 237 2.52 -7.89 -21.35
CA ASP A 237 1.38 -7.88 -22.25
C ASP A 237 0.06 -7.96 -21.46
N VAL A 238 -0.08 -8.91 -20.53
CA VAL A 238 -1.29 -9.09 -19.71
C VAL A 238 -1.55 -7.88 -18.80
N PHE A 239 -0.49 -7.33 -18.21
CA PHE A 239 -0.60 -6.10 -17.41
C PHE A 239 -1.00 -4.92 -18.29
N GLY A 240 -0.41 -4.80 -19.48
CA GLY A 240 -0.75 -3.78 -20.46
C GLY A 240 -2.22 -3.82 -20.88
N GLU A 241 -2.77 -5.01 -21.14
CA GLU A 241 -4.21 -5.16 -21.43
C GLU A 241 -5.08 -4.72 -20.23
N SER A 242 -4.60 -4.94 -19.00
CA SER A 242 -5.24 -4.51 -17.75
C SER A 242 -4.96 -3.03 -17.41
N GLY A 243 -4.23 -2.32 -18.28
CA GLY A 243 -3.76 -0.94 -18.12
C GLY A 243 -2.70 -0.73 -17.02
N LEU A 244 -2.12 -1.80 -16.50
CA LEU A 244 -0.98 -1.77 -15.59
C LEU A 244 0.34 -1.73 -16.38
N THR A 245 1.40 -1.20 -15.76
CA THR A 245 2.73 -1.11 -16.38
C THR A 245 3.81 -1.65 -15.46
N VAL A 246 4.73 -2.44 -16.00
CA VAL A 246 5.94 -2.87 -15.30
C VAL A 246 6.96 -1.73 -15.32
N SER A 247 7.59 -1.46 -14.17
CA SER A 247 8.55 -0.37 -14.03
C SER A 247 9.96 -0.82 -14.40
N GLU A 248 10.39 -0.58 -15.65
CA GLU A 248 11.74 -0.89 -16.14
C GLU A 248 12.87 -0.41 -15.20
N LYS A 249 12.72 0.77 -14.58
CA LYS A 249 13.72 1.35 -13.66
C LYS A 249 13.82 0.65 -12.30
N LYS A 250 12.80 -0.11 -11.90
CA LYS A 250 12.73 -0.78 -10.59
C LYS A 250 12.87 -2.28 -10.71
N THR A 251 12.61 -2.84 -11.89
CA THR A 251 12.70 -4.27 -12.15
C THR A 251 14.13 -4.64 -12.48
N GLU A 252 14.70 -5.53 -11.67
CA GLU A 252 16.07 -6.02 -11.79
C GLU A 252 16.05 -7.54 -11.94
N THR A 253 17.13 -8.11 -12.47
CA THR A 253 17.31 -9.56 -12.60
C THR A 253 18.50 -10.03 -11.77
N LEU A 254 18.33 -11.15 -11.06
CA LEU A 254 19.39 -11.74 -10.23
C LEU A 254 19.64 -13.18 -10.69
N LEU A 255 20.90 -13.49 -11.01
CA LEU A 255 21.31 -14.87 -11.28
C LEU A 255 21.80 -15.52 -9.99
N ILE A 256 21.05 -16.49 -9.48
CA ILE A 256 21.44 -17.28 -8.31
C ILE A 256 22.08 -18.58 -8.79
N ARG A 257 23.33 -18.84 -8.39
CA ARG A 257 23.99 -20.12 -8.70
C ARG A 257 23.54 -21.19 -7.70
N ALA A 258 23.25 -22.40 -8.20
CA ALA A 258 23.07 -23.54 -7.32
C ALA A 258 24.36 -23.79 -6.54
N LYS A 259 24.24 -24.17 -5.25
CA LYS A 259 25.40 -24.62 -4.47
C LYS A 259 25.88 -25.94 -5.05
N ASP A 260 26.89 -25.90 -5.90
CA ASP A 260 27.68 -27.10 -6.19
C ASP A 260 28.39 -27.56 -4.90
N LYS A 261 28.66 -28.87 -4.80
CA LYS A 261 29.42 -29.48 -3.69
C LYS A 261 30.70 -28.68 -3.41
N PRO A 262 31.17 -28.63 -2.16
CA PRO A 262 32.25 -27.75 -1.76
C PRO A 262 33.55 -28.16 -2.46
N THR A 263 33.91 -27.47 -3.53
CA THR A 263 35.26 -27.48 -4.08
C THR A 263 36.00 -26.23 -3.58
N THR A 264 37.06 -26.53 -2.85
CA THR A 264 38.14 -25.69 -2.34
C THR A 264 38.27 -24.27 -2.93
N THR A 265 38.15 -23.30 -2.02
CA THR A 265 39.06 -22.15 -1.88
C THR A 265 39.43 -21.39 -3.15
N SER A 266 38.45 -20.78 -3.80
CA SER A 266 38.62 -19.50 -4.51
C SER A 266 37.26 -18.82 -4.61
N GLN A 267 37.22 -17.48 -4.48
CA GLN A 267 35.97 -16.75 -4.75
C GLN A 267 35.53 -17.09 -6.18
N PRO A 268 34.29 -17.59 -6.38
CA PRO A 268 33.84 -17.94 -7.72
C PRO A 268 33.82 -16.68 -8.60
N PRO A 269 34.17 -16.78 -9.90
CA PRO A 269 34.18 -15.64 -10.80
C PRO A 269 32.78 -14.99 -10.89
N PRO A 270 32.69 -13.68 -11.14
CA PRO A 270 31.41 -12.98 -11.22
C PRO A 270 30.46 -13.64 -12.24
N PRO A 271 29.14 -13.55 -12.03
CA PRO A 271 28.17 -14.12 -12.95
C PRO A 271 28.37 -13.54 -14.37
N PRO A 272 28.22 -14.36 -15.42
CA PRO A 272 28.26 -13.84 -16.78
C PRO A 272 27.15 -12.78 -16.94
N PRO A 273 27.42 -11.70 -17.70
CA PRO A 273 26.42 -10.67 -17.93
C PRO A 273 25.24 -11.26 -18.71
N LEU A 274 24.06 -11.13 -18.13
CA LEU A 274 22.80 -11.59 -18.66
C LEU A 274 21.87 -10.37 -18.77
N THR A 275 21.73 -9.84 -19.98
CA THR A 275 20.70 -8.84 -20.26
C THR A 275 19.42 -9.56 -20.64
N ILE A 276 18.36 -9.38 -19.85
CA ILE A 276 17.03 -9.90 -20.20
C ILE A 276 16.29 -8.80 -20.95
N GLU A 277 15.90 -9.11 -22.18
CA GLU A 277 15.03 -8.27 -22.99
C GLU A 277 13.67 -8.95 -23.13
N ALA A 278 12.60 -8.24 -22.77
CA ALA A 278 11.24 -8.75 -22.89
C ALA A 278 10.26 -7.61 -23.22
N ALA A 279 9.37 -7.84 -24.18
CA ALA A 279 8.43 -6.83 -24.68
C ALA A 279 9.09 -5.46 -25.03
N GLY A 280 10.31 -5.48 -25.57
CA GLY A 280 11.07 -4.27 -25.92
C GLY A 280 11.70 -3.52 -24.73
N GLN A 281 11.52 -3.99 -23.49
CA GLN A 281 12.15 -3.45 -22.29
C GLN A 281 13.43 -4.21 -21.95
N LYS A 282 14.42 -3.52 -21.36
CA LYS A 282 15.68 -4.13 -20.94
C LYS A 282 15.81 -4.08 -19.43
N TYR A 283 15.99 -5.25 -18.81
CA TYR A 283 16.13 -5.36 -17.36
C TYR A 283 17.59 -5.54 -16.97
N ALA A 284 18.07 -4.66 -16.09
CA ALA A 284 19.43 -4.70 -15.61
C ALA A 284 19.67 -5.93 -14.72
N GLN A 285 20.88 -6.50 -14.81
CA GLN A 285 21.31 -7.54 -13.87
C GLN A 285 21.93 -6.89 -12.63
N THR A 286 21.53 -7.38 -11.46
CA THR A 286 22.13 -7.04 -10.17
C THR A 286 22.80 -8.27 -9.56
N THR A 287 23.77 -8.04 -8.67
CA THR A 287 24.40 -9.09 -7.85
C THR A 287 23.70 -9.27 -6.50
N GLU A 288 22.87 -8.30 -6.10
CA GLU A 288 22.10 -8.31 -4.87
C GLU A 288 20.71 -7.72 -5.13
N SER A 289 19.66 -8.44 -4.73
CA SER A 289 18.29 -7.92 -4.78
C SER A 289 17.74 -7.77 -3.36
N ARG A 290 16.91 -6.73 -3.18
CA ARG A 290 16.18 -6.50 -1.94
C ARG A 290 14.71 -6.77 -2.17
N TYR A 291 14.16 -7.66 -1.36
CA TYR A 291 12.74 -7.95 -1.39
C TYR A 291 12.17 -7.95 0.03
N LEU A 292 11.18 -7.07 0.26
CA LEU A 292 10.55 -6.81 1.57
C LEU A 292 11.50 -6.67 2.78
N GLY A 293 12.70 -6.13 2.54
CA GLY A 293 13.71 -5.89 3.56
C GLY A 293 14.69 -7.05 3.80
N GLY A 294 14.45 -8.22 3.19
CA GLY A 294 15.45 -9.27 3.04
C GLY A 294 16.43 -8.95 1.91
N LEU A 295 17.67 -9.40 2.04
CA LEU A 295 18.71 -9.22 1.03
C LEU A 295 19.15 -10.59 0.53
N VAL A 296 18.98 -10.83 -0.77
CA VAL A 296 19.39 -12.07 -1.45
C VAL A 296 20.54 -11.73 -2.40
N ASN A 297 21.63 -12.47 -2.28
CA ASN A 297 22.79 -12.35 -3.15
C ASN A 297 22.85 -13.49 -4.18
N GLU A 298 23.78 -13.38 -5.13
CA GLU A 298 24.06 -14.39 -6.17
C GLU A 298 24.43 -15.79 -5.64
N HIS A 299 24.82 -15.91 -4.36
CA HIS A 299 25.14 -17.17 -3.70
C HIS A 299 23.92 -17.82 -3.02
N GLY A 300 22.76 -17.16 -3.04
CA GLY A 300 21.54 -17.64 -2.41
C GLY A 300 21.65 -17.72 -0.89
N ASP A 301 22.52 -16.92 -0.27
CA ASP A 301 22.68 -16.86 1.18
C ASP A 301 22.28 -15.50 1.76
N LEU A 302 21.89 -15.51 3.03
CA LEU A 302 21.46 -14.33 3.80
C LEU A 302 22.62 -13.74 4.63
N THR A 303 23.88 -14.11 4.33
CA THR A 303 25.03 -13.81 5.20
C THR A 303 25.26 -12.30 5.36
N ARG A 304 24.83 -11.51 4.37
CA ARG A 304 24.89 -10.05 4.38
C ARG A 304 23.68 -9.37 5.04
N GLU A 305 22.64 -10.12 5.41
CA GLU A 305 21.43 -9.59 6.06
C GLU A 305 21.72 -9.07 7.48
N ILE A 306 22.48 -9.82 8.28
CA ILE A 306 22.77 -9.47 9.69
C ILE A 306 23.59 -8.17 9.81
N PRO A 307 24.73 -8.00 9.11
CA PRO A 307 25.48 -6.73 9.13
C PRO A 307 24.66 -5.55 8.62
N PHE A 308 23.76 -5.79 7.67
CA PHE A 308 22.90 -4.75 7.10
C PHE A 308 21.82 -4.27 8.07
N ARG A 309 21.10 -5.19 8.75
CA ARG A 309 20.11 -4.83 9.78
C ARG A 309 20.75 -4.08 10.95
N LEU A 310 21.98 -4.43 11.32
CA LEU A 310 22.75 -3.73 12.36
C LEU A 310 23.10 -2.28 11.95
N LYS A 311 23.38 -2.01 10.67
CA LYS A 311 23.62 -0.64 10.19
C LYS A 311 22.38 0.25 10.17
N ILE A 312 21.18 -0.31 9.94
CA ILE A 312 19.93 0.47 9.93
C ILE A 312 19.55 0.97 11.34
N HIS A 313 19.95 0.28 12.41
CA HIS A 313 19.63 0.70 13.78
C HIS A 313 20.62 1.71 14.38
N LEU A 314 21.68 2.07 13.65
CA LEU A 314 22.73 2.99 14.10
C LEU A 314 22.71 4.35 13.37
N LEU A 315 21.69 4.63 12.55
CA LEU A 315 21.45 5.90 11.84
C LEU A 315 20.03 6.41 12.11
#